data_AF-A0A2S9RSV4-F1
#
_entry.id   AF-A0A2S9RSV4-F1
#
_cell.length_a   1.000
_cell.length_b   1.000
_cell.length_c   1.000
_cell.angle_alpha   90.00
_cell.angle_beta   90.00
_cell.angle_gamma   90.00
#
_symmetry.space_group_name_H-M   'P 1'
#
loop_
_entity.id
_entity.type
_entity.pdbx_description
1 polymer ?
#
loop_
_entity_poly.entity_id
_entity_poly.type
_entity_poly.pdbx_seq_one_letter_code
_entity_poly.pdbx_strand_id
1 'polypeptide(L)'
;MNEINIKIPLHKFQVLMLCYVRETLNKYGISVLICVKDVKEYWLVLNNYTRECIEHDVKFYVNDNGYLLKSDYFKDDLTAWNELADWINDNR
;
A
#
# COMPACT_ATOMS: atom_id res chain seq x y z
N MET A 1 1.41 -10.95 22.37
CA MET A 1 0.41 -10.21 21.56
C MET A 1 -0.88 -10.99 21.65
N ASN A 2 -1.99 -10.38 22.08
CA ASN A 2 -3.29 -11.07 22.06
C ASN A 2 -3.85 -10.95 20.64
N GLU A 3 -3.87 -12.06 19.90
CA GLU A 3 -4.48 -12.09 18.57
C GLU A 3 -5.99 -12.25 18.69
N ILE A 4 -6.72 -11.37 18.00
CA ILE A 4 -8.18 -11.46 17.86
C ILE A 4 -8.46 -11.98 16.46
N ASN A 5 -9.08 -13.16 16.37
CA ASN A 5 -9.49 -13.74 15.10
C ASN A 5 -10.86 -13.19 14.67
N ILE A 6 -10.88 -12.42 13.57
CA ILE A 6 -12.11 -11.86 13.00
C ILE A 6 -12.41 -12.58 11.68
N LYS A 7 -13.65 -13.03 11.48
CA LYS A 7 -14.12 -13.58 10.20
C LYS A 7 -14.73 -12.47 9.36
N ILE A 8 -14.16 -12.22 8.19
CA ILE A 8 -14.68 -11.28 7.21
C ILE A 8 -14.82 -11.95 5.83
N PRO A 9 -15.86 -11.61 5.04
CA PRO A 9 -15.91 -12.06 3.65
C PRO A 9 -14.70 -11.55 2.86
N LEU A 10 -14.08 -12.41 2.06
CA LEU A 10 -12.88 -12.07 1.28
C LEU A 10 -13.06 -10.80 0.44
N HIS A 11 -14.19 -10.66 -0.26
CA HIS A 11 -14.45 -9.47 -1.06
C HIS A 11 -14.51 -8.18 -0.23
N LYS A 12 -14.93 -8.24 1.05
CA LYS A 12 -14.89 -7.08 1.97
C LYS A 12 -13.46 -6.78 2.40
N PHE A 13 -12.67 -7.81 2.72
CA PHE A 13 -11.26 -7.65 3.04
C PHE A 13 -10.51 -6.92 1.91
N GLN A 14 -10.71 -7.35 0.67
CA GLN A 14 -10.05 -6.74 -0.49
C GLN A 14 -10.43 -5.26 -0.70
N VAL A 15 -11.71 -4.92 -0.49
CA VAL A 15 -12.16 -3.51 -0.53
C VAL A 15 -11.51 -2.72 0.60
N LEU A 16 -11.45 -3.28 1.82
CA LEU A 16 -10.79 -2.64 2.96
C LEU A 16 -9.31 -2.41 2.69
N MET A 17 -8.61 -3.39 2.10
CA MET A 17 -7.20 -3.27 1.76
C MET A 17 -6.96 -2.16 0.73
N LEU A 18 -7.80 -2.06 -0.30
CA LEU A 18 -7.70 -0.98 -1.29
C LEU A 18 -7.97 0.39 -0.67
N CYS A 19 -9.01 0.52 0.17
CA CYS A 19 -9.29 1.76 0.90
C CYS A 19 -8.11 2.14 1.81
N TYR A 20 -7.59 1.16 2.57
CA TYR A 20 -6.47 1.35 3.47
C TYR A 20 -5.22 1.91 2.76
N VAL A 21 -4.87 1.35 1.60
CA VAL A 21 -3.78 1.88 0.77
C VAL A 21 -4.06 3.33 0.35
N ARG A 22 -5.24 3.62 -0.20
CA ARG A 22 -5.61 4.96 -0.67
C ARG A 22 -5.61 6.02 0.43
N GLU A 23 -6.12 5.68 1.61
CA GLU A 23 -6.10 6.57 2.76
C GLU A 23 -4.66 6.84 3.24
N THR A 24 -3.79 5.82 3.17
CA THR A 24 -2.37 5.97 3.53
C THR A 24 -1.63 6.86 2.52
N LEU A 25 -1.90 6.72 1.22
CA LEU A 25 -1.35 7.62 0.18
C LEU A 25 -1.72 9.09 0.44
N ASN A 26 -2.95 9.33 0.92
CA ASN A 26 -3.43 10.67 1.29
C ASN A 26 -3.02 11.14 2.70
N LYS A 27 -2.14 10.40 3.39
CA LYS A 27 -1.55 10.74 4.70
C LYS A 27 -2.57 10.96 5.84
N TYR A 28 -3.64 10.15 5.92
CA TYR A 28 -4.60 10.21 7.03
C TYR A 28 -4.09 9.58 8.35
N GLY A 29 -2.88 9.96 8.79
CA GLY A 29 -2.32 9.51 10.09
C GLY A 29 -1.95 8.03 10.15
N ILE A 30 -1.95 7.33 9.01
CA ILE A 30 -1.55 5.93 8.90
C ILE A 30 -0.05 5.86 8.58
N SER A 31 0.67 4.96 9.25
CA SER A 31 2.09 4.72 8.96
C SER A 31 2.26 4.04 7.60
N VAL A 32 2.99 4.69 6.68
CA VAL A 32 3.33 4.17 5.34
C VAL A 32 4.04 2.82 5.43
N LEU A 33 5.00 2.69 6.36
CA LEU A 33 5.75 1.44 6.54
C LEU A 33 4.86 0.25 6.93
N ILE A 34 3.88 0.48 7.81
CA ILE A 34 2.91 -0.56 8.19
C ILE A 34 2.07 -0.95 6.98
N CYS A 35 1.56 0.04 6.24
CA CYS A 35 0.75 -0.22 5.06
C CYS A 35 1.51 -1.01 3.99
N VAL A 36 2.75 -0.64 3.71
CA VAL A 36 3.62 -1.34 2.74
C VAL A 36 3.85 -2.78 3.18
N LYS A 37 4.10 -3.01 4.47
CA LYS A 37 4.27 -4.36 5.02
C LYS A 37 2.99 -5.20 4.84
N ASP A 38 1.83 -4.63 5.18
CA ASP A 38 0.55 -5.33 5.10
C ASP A 38 0.18 -5.65 3.64
N VAL A 39 0.46 -4.74 2.69
CA VAL A 39 0.29 -5.03 1.25
C VAL A 39 1.09 -6.26 0.84
N LYS A 40 2.37 -6.33 1.23
CA LYS A 40 3.24 -7.47 0.92
C LYS A 40 2.73 -8.75 1.58
N GLU A 41 2.30 -8.68 2.84
CA GLU A 41 1.78 -9.83 3.60
C GLU A 41 0.52 -10.43 2.95
N TYR A 42 -0.42 -9.58 2.54
CA TYR A 42 -1.72 -10.03 2.02
C TYR A 42 -1.79 -10.13 0.50
N TRP A 43 -0.70 -9.85 -0.22
CA TRP A 43 -0.68 -9.75 -1.68
C TRP A 43 -1.31 -10.95 -2.40
N LEU A 44 -0.96 -12.18 -1.98
CA LEU A 44 -1.46 -13.42 -2.59
C LEU A 44 -2.95 -13.70 -2.30
N VAL A 45 -3.50 -13.07 -1.26
CA VAL A 45 -4.93 -13.17 -0.90
C VAL A 45 -5.78 -12.25 -1.78
N LEU A 46 -5.20 -11.19 -2.33
CA LEU A 46 -5.89 -10.22 -3.18
C LEU A 46 -6.16 -10.81 -4.57
N ASN A 47 -7.34 -10.53 -5.13
CA ASN A 47 -7.61 -10.84 -6.54
C ASN A 47 -6.85 -9.89 -7.48
N ASN A 48 -6.79 -10.25 -8.76
CA ASN A 48 -6.07 -9.48 -9.78
C ASN A 48 -6.55 -8.03 -9.87
N TYR A 49 -7.86 -7.79 -9.84
CA TYR A 49 -8.42 -6.43 -9.92
C TYR A 49 -7.92 -5.55 -8.77
N THR A 50 -7.92 -6.06 -7.53
CA THR A 50 -7.42 -5.31 -6.38
C THR A 50 -5.92 -5.04 -6.50
N ARG A 51 -5.14 -6.04 -6.95
CA ARG A 51 -3.69 -5.88 -7.17
C ARG A 51 -3.37 -4.84 -8.24
N GLU A 52 -4.07 -4.87 -9.36
CA GLU A 52 -3.94 -3.89 -10.45
C GLU A 52 -4.27 -2.47 -9.99
N CYS A 53 -5.33 -2.30 -9.17
CA CYS A 53 -5.69 -1.01 -8.61
C CYS A 53 -4.61 -0.48 -7.64
N ILE A 54 -4.08 -1.33 -6.75
CA ILE A 54 -2.99 -0.94 -5.83
C ILE A 54 -1.73 -0.59 -6.63
N GLU A 55 -1.36 -1.40 -7.62
CA GLU A 55 -0.22 -1.14 -8.51
C GLU A 55 -0.34 0.24 -9.18
N HIS A 56 -1.50 0.51 -9.79
CA HIS A 56 -1.79 1.77 -10.45
C HIS A 56 -1.68 2.96 -9.48
N ASP A 57 -2.34 2.87 -8.32
CA ASP A 57 -2.41 3.97 -7.36
C ASP A 57 -1.04 4.29 -6.75
N VAL A 58 -0.26 3.25 -6.41
CA VAL A 58 1.11 3.41 -5.88
C VAL A 58 2.04 4.00 -6.94
N LYS A 59 2.02 3.49 -8.17
CA LYS A 59 2.84 4.04 -9.27
C LYS A 59 2.51 5.49 -9.58
N PHE A 60 1.21 5.81 -9.65
CA PHE A 60 0.76 7.17 -9.86
C PHE A 60 1.26 8.10 -8.76
N TYR A 61 1.10 7.70 -7.50
CA TYR A 61 1.55 8.49 -6.36
C TYR A 61 3.06 8.76 -6.38
N VAL A 62 3.87 7.73 -6.61
CA VAL A 62 5.34 7.85 -6.67
C VAL A 62 5.77 8.81 -7.78
N ASN A 63 5.16 8.69 -8.96
CA ASN A 63 5.47 9.54 -10.10
C ASN A 63 5.08 11.01 -9.86
N ASP A 64 3.88 11.25 -9.34
CA ASP A 64 3.35 12.61 -9.09
C ASP A 64 4.10 13.30 -7.95
N ASN A 65 4.58 12.53 -6.96
CA ASN A 65 5.23 13.05 -5.77
C ASN A 65 6.76 12.94 -5.77
N GLY A 66 7.39 12.56 -6.89
CA GLY A 66 8.85 12.38 -6.98
C GLY A 66 9.69 13.56 -6.46
N TYR A 67 9.15 14.78 -6.51
CA TYR A 67 9.79 15.98 -5.95
C TYR A 67 9.97 15.93 -4.42
N LEU A 68 9.15 15.17 -3.70
CA LEU A 68 9.22 15.00 -2.24
C LEU A 68 10.45 14.18 -1.80
N LEU A 69 11.18 13.52 -2.71
CA LEU A 69 12.46 12.86 -2.36
C LEU A 69 13.52 13.84 -1.84
N LYS A 70 13.35 15.14 -2.12
CA LYS A 70 14.21 16.21 -1.59
C LYS A 70 13.73 16.75 -0.23
N SER A 71 12.60 16.28 0.27
CA SER A 71 12.01 16.71 1.54
C SER A 71 12.57 15.90 2.70
N ASP A 72 13.08 16.57 3.73
CA ASP A 72 13.52 15.89 4.96
C ASP A 72 12.37 15.22 5.73
N TYR A 73 11.11 15.59 5.44
CA TYR A 73 9.93 15.08 6.14
C TYR A 73 9.25 13.92 5.43
N PHE A 74 9.32 13.88 4.09
CA PHE A 74 8.51 12.94 3.29
C PHE A 74 9.35 11.99 2.45
N LYS A 75 10.68 12.14 2.45
CA LYS A 75 11.57 11.27 1.68
C LYS A 75 11.41 9.82 2.06
N ASP A 76 11.39 9.49 3.35
CA ASP A 76 11.33 8.09 3.81
C ASP A 76 10.01 7.42 3.43
N ASP A 77 8.88 8.13 3.58
CA ASP A 77 7.57 7.65 3.14
C ASP A 77 7.54 7.40 1.63
N LEU A 78 8.07 8.33 0.83
CA LEU A 78 8.11 8.18 -0.61
C LEU A 78 9.07 7.07 -1.06
N THR A 79 10.20 6.90 -0.36
CA THR A 79 11.12 5.77 -0.58
C THR A 79 10.40 4.45 -0.32
N ALA A 80 9.65 4.31 0.76
CA ALA A 80 8.89 3.11 1.05
C ALA A 80 7.81 2.79 -0.01
N TRP A 81 7.12 3.81 -0.52
CA TRP A 81 6.19 3.63 -1.64
C TRP A 81 6.88 3.23 -2.94
N ASN A 82 8.04 3.82 -3.23
CA ASN A 82 8.82 3.46 -4.40
C ASN A 82 9.31 2.00 -4.34
N GLU A 83 9.83 1.57 -3.18
CA GLU A 83 10.21 0.18 -2.95
C GLU A 83 9.03 -0.79 -3.08
N LEU A 84 7.82 -0.38 -2.69
CA LEU A 84 6.62 -1.18 -2.92
C LEU A 84 6.29 -1.27 -4.42
N ALA A 85 6.40 -0.17 -5.17
CA ALA A 85 6.16 -0.17 -6.61
C ALA A 85 7.09 -1.14 -7.35
N ASP A 86 8.37 -1.14 -7.00
CA ASP A 86 9.37 -2.06 -7.55
C ASP A 86 9.04 -3.51 -7.18
N TRP A 87 8.76 -3.78 -5.89
CA TRP A 87 8.40 -5.11 -5.43
C TRP A 87 7.15 -5.67 -6.12
N ILE A 88 6.12 -4.84 -6.36
CA ILE A 88 4.92 -5.27 -7.09
C ILE A 88 5.27 -5.69 -8.52
N ASN A 89 6.16 -4.96 -9.21
CA ASN A 89 6.59 -5.31 -10.56
C ASN A 89 7.28 -6.68 -10.59
N ASP A 90 8.08 -6.98 -9.57
CA ASP A 90 8.81 -8.26 -9.46
C ASP A 90 7.90 -9.44 -9.08
N ASN A 91 6.72 -9.17 -8.48
CA ASN A 91 5.79 -10.18 -7.95
C ASN A 91 4.46 -10.21 -8.71
N ARG A 92 4.51 -9.91 -10.01
CA ARG A 92 3.36 -9.86 -10.91
C ARG A 92 2.89 -11.25 -11.37
#